data_AF-A0A227GBL6-F1
#
_entry.id   AF-A0A227GBL6-F1
#
_cell.length_a   1.000
_cell.length_b   1.000
_cell.length_c   1.000
_cell.angle_alpha   90.00
_cell.angle_beta   90.00
_cell.angle_gamma   90.00
#
_symmetry.space_group_name_H-M   'P 1'
#
loop_
_entity.id
_entity.type
_entity.pdbx_description
1 polymer ?
#
loop_
_entity_poly.entity_id
_entity_poly.type
_entity_poly.pdbx_seq_one_letter_code
_entity_poly.pdbx_strand_id
1 'polypeptide(L)' 'MAITMTETAASRVKAFLDNRGKGIGLRLGVKTTGCSGMAYVLEFVDELNEEDEVFDFSGVKI' A
#
# COMPACT_ATOMS: atom_id res chain seq x y z
N MET A 1 4.75 -7.71 -13.66
CA MET A 1 5.22 -6.30 -13.69
C MET A 1 5.28 -5.84 -12.25
N ALA A 2 6.40 -5.27 -11.80
CA ALA A 2 6.56 -4.92 -10.38
C ALA A 2 5.97 -3.54 -10.10
N ILE A 3 5.20 -3.42 -9.01
CA ILE A 3 4.85 -2.13 -8.41
C ILE A 3 6.08 -1.65 -7.61
N THR A 4 6.42 -0.37 -7.75
CA THR A 4 7.54 0.25 -7.03
C THR A 4 7.08 1.50 -6.30
N MET A 5 7.87 1.94 -5.32
CA MET A 5 7.69 3.24 -4.69
C MET A 5 9.01 4.01 -4.65
N THR A 6 8.95 5.31 -4.44
CA THR A 6 10.16 6.12 -4.23
C THR A 6 10.66 5.96 -2.80
N GLU A 7 11.95 6.23 -2.57
CA GLU A 7 12.51 6.20 -1.21
C GLU A 7 11.81 7.17 -0.25
N THR A 8 11.40 8.34 -0.75
CA THR A 8 10.62 9.31 0.03
C THR A 8 9.24 8.75 0.41
N ALA A 9 8.56 8.06 -0.50
CA ALA A 9 7.28 7.42 -0.21
C ALA A 9 7.45 6.30 0.82
N ALA A 10 8.47 5.44 0.66
CA ALA A 10 8.79 4.38 1.62
C ALA A 10 9.04 4.93 3.02
N SER A 11 9.86 5.98 3.13
CA SER A 11 10.16 6.63 4.40
C SER A 11 8.89 7.21 5.05
N ARG A 12 7.99 7.78 4.25
CA ARG A 12 6.72 8.34 4.73
C ARG A 12 5.77 7.25 5.22
N VAL A 13 5.65 6.13 4.49
CA VAL A 13 4.81 5.00 4.87
C VAL A 13 5.33 4.35 6.15
N LYS A 14 6.64 4.14 6.28
CA LYS A 14 7.26 3.66 7.54
C LYS A 14 6.89 4.55 8.72
N ALA A 15 7.10 5.86 8.58
CA ALA A 15 6.74 6.79 9.64
C ALA A 15 5.25 6.71 10.02
N PHE A 16 4.35 6.49 9.07
CA PHE A 16 2.93 6.30 9.39
C PHE A 16 2.63 4.96 10.07
N LEU A 17 3.27 3.87 9.65
CA LEU A 17 3.13 2.56 10.31
C LEU A 17 3.68 2.59 11.74
N ASP A 18 4.85 3.22 11.94
CA ASP A 18 5.47 3.39 13.25
C ASP A 18 4.56 4.23 14.17
N ASN A 19 4.01 5.34 13.67
CA ASN A 19 3.07 6.17 14.43
C ASN A 19 1.74 5.45 14.72
N ARG A 20 1.27 4.61 13.79
CA ARG A 20 0.07 3.79 13.98
C ARG A 20 0.30 2.68 15.01
N GLY A 21 1.55 2.22 15.16
CA GLY A 21 1.96 1.15 16.08
C GLY A 21 1.48 -0.25 15.67
N LYS A 22 0.86 -0.38 14.49
CA LYS A 22 0.37 -1.63 13.92
C LYS A 22 0.22 -1.51 12.40
N GLY A 23 0.22 -2.65 11.73
CA GLY A 23 0.13 -2.75 10.27
C GLY A 23 1.35 -3.46 9.70
N ILE A 24 1.11 -4.34 8.74
CA ILE A 24 2.15 -5.11 8.05
C ILE A 24 2.63 -4.42 6.77
N GLY A 25 1.90 -3.41 6.29
CA GLY A 25 2.23 -2.70 5.05
C GLY A 25 1.14 -1.74 4.59
N LEU A 26 1.20 -1.42 3.30
CA LEU A 26 0.22 -0.64 2.56
C LEU A 26 -0.43 -1.56 1.51
N ARG A 27 -1.69 -1.36 1.14
CA ARG A 27 -2.32 -2.03 0.00
C ARG A 27 -2.71 -0.98 -1.03
N LEU A 28 -2.36 -1.25 -2.29
CA LEU A 28 -2.79 -0.45 -3.43
C LEU A 28 -3.98 -1.14 -4.12
N GLY A 29 -5.15 -0.52 -4.04
CA GLY A 29 -6.35 -0.95 -4.73
C GLY A 29 -6.77 0.02 -5.84
N VAL A 30 -7.73 -0.40 -6.64
CA VAL A 30 -8.47 0.47 -7.56
C VAL A 30 -9.96 0.34 -7.30
N LYS A 31 -10.69 1.45 -7.34
CA LYS A 31 -12.14 1.48 -7.24
C LYS A 31 -12.76 2.25 -8.39
N THR A 32 -13.96 1.87 -8.80
CA THR A 32 -14.75 2.58 -9.81
C THR A 32 -15.21 3.93 -9.26
N THR A 33 -15.19 4.98 -10.09
CA THR A 33 -15.68 6.32 -9.74
C THR A 33 -16.36 6.99 -10.94
N GLY A 34 -17.51 7.64 -10.71
CA GLY A 34 -18.32 8.26 -11.77
C GLY A 34 -18.87 7.25 -12.78
N CYS A 35 -19.14 7.71 -14.01
CA CYS A 35 -19.76 6.87 -15.05
C CYS A 35 -18.79 5.83 -15.66
N SER A 36 -17.48 6.10 -15.68
CA SER A 36 -16.48 5.21 -16.31
C SER A 36 -15.05 5.42 -15.77
N GLY A 37 -14.89 6.05 -14.60
CA GLY A 37 -13.59 6.36 -14.03
C GLY A 37 -13.09 5.29 -13.07
N MET A 38 -11.79 5.32 -12.81
CA MET A 38 -11.10 4.49 -11.81
C MET A 38 -10.26 5.40 -10.91
N ALA A 39 -10.19 5.08 -9.62
CA ALA A 39 -9.37 5.79 -8.64
C ALA A 39 -8.51 4.80 -7.85
N TYR A 40 -7.26 5.18 -7.59
CA TYR A 40 -6.40 4.44 -6.68
C TYR A 40 -6.86 4.61 -5.24
N VAL A 41 -6.69 3.56 -4.46
CA VAL A 41 -6.95 3.52 -3.02
C VAL A 41 -5.68 3.03 -2.34
N LEU A 42 -5.24 3.75 -1.32
CA LEU A 42 -4.10 3.37 -0.48
C LEU A 42 -4.60 3.18 0.94
N GLU A 43 -4.40 1.98 1.48
CA GLU A 43 -4.87 1.63 2.82
C GLU A 43 -3.76 0.92 3.60
N PHE A 44 -3.68 1.18 4.90
CA PHE A 44 -2.84 0.36 5.76
C PHE A 44 -3.48 -1.02 5.92
N VAL A 45 -2.68 -2.06 5.78
CA VAL A 45 -3.12 -3.45 5.96
C VAL A 45 -2.51 -4.01 7.23
N ASP A 46 -3.36 -4.65 8.03
CA ASP A 46 -2.96 -5.35 9.25
C ASP A 46 -2.81 -6.87 8.96
N GLU A 47 -3.50 -7.40 7.94
CA GLU A 47 -3.50 -8.83 7.53
C GLU A 47 -3.46 -8.97 6.00
N LEU A 48 -2.88 -10.07 5.49
CA LEU A 48 -2.84 -10.40 4.07
C LEU A 48 -4.09 -11.18 3.65
N ASN A 49 -4.62 -10.85 2.47
CA ASN A 49 -5.65 -11.62 1.81
C ASN A 49 -4.99 -12.65 0.87
N GLU A 50 -5.70 -13.74 0.55
CA GLU A 50 -5.20 -14.77 -0.37
C GLU A 50 -4.96 -14.24 -1.80
N GLU A 51 -5.64 -13.16 -2.16
CA GLU A 51 -5.60 -12.54 -3.48
C GLU A 51 -4.52 -11.45 -3.59
N ASP A 52 -3.85 -11.10 -2.48
CA ASP A 52 -2.83 -10.07 -2.49
C ASP A 52 -1.54 -10.56 -3.15
N GLU A 53 -0.97 -9.73 -4.01
CA GLU A 53 0.41 -9.88 -4.46
C GLU A 53 1.29 -8.90 -3.67
N VAL A 54 2.29 -9.43 -2.96
CA VAL A 54 3.12 -8.65 -2.04
C VAL A 54 4.46 -8.32 -2.67
N PHE A 55 4.81 -7.03 -2.66
CA PHE A 55 6.11 -6.52 -3.03
C PHE A 55 6.79 -5.88 -1.81
N ASP A 56 8.09 -6.11 -1.63
CA ASP A 56 8.88 -5.41 -0.61
C ASP A 56 9.68 -4.29 -1.25
N PHE A 57 9.55 -3.09 -0.70
CA PHE A 57 10.39 -1.98 -1.08
C PHE A 57 10.98 -1.31 0.16
N SER A 58 12.30 -1.42 0.29
CA SER A 58 13.07 -0.86 1.41
C SER A 58 12.50 -1.27 2.78
N GLY A 59 11.92 -2.47 2.92
CA GLY A 59 11.30 -2.95 4.17
C GLY A 59 9.89 -2.43 4.43
N VAL A 60 9.23 -1.84 3.42
CA VAL A 60 7.78 -1.59 3.41
C VAL A 60 7.14 -2.60 2.46
N LYS A 61 6.13 -3.32 2.94
CA LYS A 61 5.33 -4.22 2.11
C LYS A 61 4.20 -3.44 1.44
N ILE A 62 4.04 -3.64 0.13
CA ILE A 62 2.93 -3.12 -0.68
C ILE A 62 2.21 -4.24 -1.44
#